data_AF-A0A7C3AAJ4-F1
#
_entry.id   AF-A0A7C3AAJ4-F1
#
_cell.length_a   1.000
_cell.length_b   1.000
_cell.length_c   1.000
_cell.angle_alpha   90.00
_cell.angle_beta   90.00
_cell.angle_gamma   90.00
#
_symmetry.space_group_name_H-M   'P 1'
#
loop_
_entity.id
_entity.type
_entity.pdbx_description
1 polymer ?
#
loop_
_entity_poly.entity_id
_entity_poly.type
_entity_poly.pdbx_seq_one_letter_code
_entity_poly.pdbx_strand_id
1 'polypeptide(L)'
;MSACMAFAFAAGKPIAAAAAALGTTPTFSNTPVLVVALLGGFTTNGLWCLFLNLRNGTVRDYLYAPDGALAANYGFSALAGVTWYLQFFFYGMGTTKMGQYDFSSWTLHMAFIIVFSNLWGILLREWFGASRRTHALIAAGIAVLIASTLVVGYGNYLGAS
;
A
#
# COMPACT_ATOMS: atom_id res chain seq x y z
N MET A 1 7.39 5.08 -1.33
CA MET A 1 7.19 3.73 -0.74
C MET A 1 6.61 2.73 -1.75
N SER A 2 5.54 3.05 -2.51
CA SER A 2 4.89 2.07 -3.40
C SER A 2 5.77 1.50 -4.53
N ALA A 3 6.67 2.30 -5.12
CA ALA A 3 7.62 1.81 -6.12
C ALA A 3 8.65 0.81 -5.53
N CYS A 4 9.15 1.09 -4.32
CA CYS A 4 10.08 0.20 -3.62
C CYS A 4 9.43 -1.15 -3.28
N MET A 5 8.13 -1.14 -2.96
CA MET A 5 7.37 -2.37 -2.71
C MET A 5 7.25 -3.22 -3.99
N ALA A 6 7.01 -2.61 -5.15
CA ALA A 6 7.00 -3.31 -6.44
C ALA A 6 8.36 -3.96 -6.75
N PHE A 7 9.47 -3.25 -6.51
CA PHE A 7 10.81 -3.81 -6.64
C PHE A 7 11.05 -4.96 -5.65
N ALA A 8 10.56 -4.85 -4.41
CA ALA A 8 10.67 -5.90 -3.40
C ALA A 8 9.92 -7.18 -3.82
N PHE A 9 8.73 -7.06 -4.41
CA PHE A 9 8.02 -8.22 -4.97
C PHE A 9 8.75 -8.85 -6.15
N ALA A 10 9.29 -8.04 -7.06
CA ALA A 10 10.06 -8.54 -8.20
C ALA A 10 11.33 -9.28 -7.74
N ALA A 11 12.07 -8.72 -6.78
CA ALA A 11 13.26 -9.32 -6.20
C ALA A 11 12.95 -10.52 -5.29
N GLY A 12 11.74 -10.58 -4.70
CA GLY A 12 11.30 -11.65 -3.81
C GLY A 12 10.85 -12.94 -4.50
N LYS A 13 10.78 -12.97 -5.84
CA LYS A 13 10.41 -14.17 -6.61
C LYS A 13 11.16 -15.46 -6.21
N PRO A 14 12.47 -15.45 -5.92
CA PRO A 14 13.18 -16.64 -5.46
C PRO A 14 12.67 -17.17 -4.11
N ILE A 15 12.25 -16.28 -3.21
CA ILE A 15 11.68 -16.66 -1.90
C ILE A 15 10.32 -17.34 -2.11
N ALA A 16 9.49 -16.80 -3.01
CA ALA A 16 8.22 -17.42 -3.36
C ALA A 16 8.39 -18.80 -4.00
N ALA A 17 9.39 -18.97 -4.88
CA ALA A 17 9.72 -20.25 -5.51
C ALA A 17 10.21 -21.28 -4.48
N ALA A 18 11.05 -20.87 -3.52
CA ALA A 18 11.51 -21.73 -2.44
C ALA A 18 10.35 -22.17 -1.52
N ALA A 19 9.43 -21.27 -1.20
CA ALA A 19 8.24 -21.58 -0.42
C ALA A 19 7.31 -22.58 -1.14
N ALA A 20 7.14 -22.42 -2.45
CA ALA A 20 6.39 -23.38 -3.27
C ALA A 20 7.06 -24.76 -3.32
N ALA A 21 8.39 -24.81 -3.43
CA ALA A 21 9.15 -26.06 -3.40
C ALA A 21 9.01 -26.82 -2.06
N LEU A 22 8.76 -26.09 -0.96
CA LEU A 22 8.48 -26.64 0.37
C LEU A 22 7.02 -27.08 0.56
N GLY A 23 6.20 -27.07 -0.50
CA GLY A 23 4.81 -27.54 -0.46
C GLY A 23 3.79 -26.48 -0.06
N THR A 24 4.17 -25.20 0.01
CA THR A 24 3.23 -24.12 0.27
C THR A 24 2.27 -23.98 -0.91
N THR A 25 0.97 -23.87 -0.65
CA THR A 25 -0.02 -23.64 -1.71
C THR A 25 0.31 -22.33 -2.46
N PRO A 26 0.14 -22.28 -3.79
CA PRO A 26 0.50 -21.11 -4.60
C PRO A 26 -0.11 -19.79 -4.08
N THR A 27 -1.32 -19.87 -3.52
CA THR A 27 -2.05 -18.76 -2.87
C THR A 27 -1.25 -18.06 -1.77
N PHE A 28 -0.44 -18.80 -1.02
CA PHE A 28 0.34 -18.26 0.11
C PHE A 28 1.84 -18.13 -0.18
N SER A 29 2.30 -18.50 -1.37
CA SER A 29 3.72 -18.39 -1.74
C SER A 29 4.24 -16.94 -1.77
N ASN A 30 3.35 -15.94 -1.88
CA ASN A 30 3.70 -14.52 -1.78
C ASN A 30 3.81 -13.98 -0.34
N THR A 31 3.27 -14.70 0.65
CA THR A 31 3.29 -14.27 2.06
C THR A 31 4.71 -14.12 2.64
N PRO A 32 5.67 -15.02 2.35
CA PRO A 32 7.04 -14.87 2.83
C PRO A 32 7.75 -13.65 2.23
N VAL A 33 7.44 -13.29 0.99
CA VAL A 33 7.96 -12.08 0.33
C VAL A 33 7.45 -10.83 1.04
N LEU A 34 6.17 -10.82 1.41
CA LEU A 34 5.55 -9.73 2.18
C LEU A 34 6.27 -9.50 3.52
N VAL A 35 6.64 -10.56 4.23
CA VAL A 35 7.36 -10.44 5.52
C VAL A 35 8.67 -9.68 5.34
N VAL A 36 9.48 -10.06 4.36
CA VAL A 36 10.78 -9.42 4.11
C VAL A 36 10.61 -7.99 3.61
N ALA A 37 9.70 -7.77 2.66
CA ALA A 37 9.44 -6.45 2.10
C ALA A 37 8.92 -5.45 3.15
N LEU A 38 7.95 -5.86 3.97
CA LEU A 38 7.37 -5.03 5.02
C LEU A 38 8.36 -4.80 6.16
N LEU A 39 9.21 -5.78 6.49
CA LEU A 39 10.25 -5.59 7.49
C LEU A 39 11.24 -4.50 7.06
N GLY A 40 11.69 -4.50 5.79
CA GLY A 40 12.56 -3.43 5.26
C GLY A 40 11.89 -2.05 5.26
N GLY A 41 10.60 -2.00 4.94
CA GLY A 41 9.81 -0.78 5.05
C GLY A 41 9.67 -0.30 6.49
N PHE A 42 9.43 -1.21 7.43
CA PHE A 42 9.30 -0.92 8.85
C PHE A 42 10.63 -0.46 9.46
N THR A 43 11.76 -1.10 9.16
CA THR A 43 13.05 -0.70 9.72
C THR A 43 13.42 0.72 9.30
N THR A 44 13.25 1.05 8.02
CA THR A 44 13.57 2.39 7.51
C THR A 44 12.67 3.46 8.12
N ASN A 45 11.35 3.25 8.11
CA ASN A 45 10.42 4.23 8.68
C ASN A 45 10.50 4.29 10.20
N GLY A 46 10.63 3.14 10.86
CA GLY A 46 10.73 3.02 12.31
C GLY A 46 11.97 3.71 12.85
N LEU A 47 13.14 3.47 12.26
CA LEU A 47 14.37 4.16 12.66
C LEU A 47 14.28 5.67 12.45
N TRP A 48 13.71 6.10 11.33
CA TRP A 48 13.52 7.53 11.06
C TRP A 48 12.55 8.19 12.03
N CYS A 49 11.40 7.56 12.30
CA CYS A 49 10.43 8.04 13.28
C CYS A 49 11.02 8.08 14.68
N LEU A 50 11.76 7.05 15.10
CA LEU A 50 12.45 7.03 16.39
C LEU A 50 13.46 8.18 16.51
N PHE A 51 14.27 8.39 15.47
CA PHE A 51 15.20 9.51 15.41
C PHE A 51 14.48 10.87 15.55
N LEU A 52 13.38 11.07 14.81
CA LEU A 52 12.58 12.30 14.90
C LEU A 52 11.94 12.47 16.27
N ASN A 53 11.42 11.41 16.87
CA ASN A 53 10.82 11.45 18.20
C ASN A 53 11.84 11.84 19.27
N LEU A 54 13.05 11.30 19.19
CA LEU A 54 14.15 11.67 20.09
C LEU A 54 14.57 13.12 19.88
N ARG A 55 14.71 13.55 18.62
CA ARG A 55 15.11 14.92 18.28
C ARG A 55 14.08 15.97 18.73
N ASN A 56 12.80 15.65 18.61
CA ASN A 56 11.69 16.57 18.90
C ASN A 56 11.18 16.45 20.35
N GLY A 57 11.70 15.52 21.15
CA GLY A 57 11.29 15.34 22.55
C GLY A 57 9.88 14.76 22.74
N THR A 58 9.27 14.21 21.69
CA THR A 58 7.88 13.68 21.68
C THR A 58 7.79 12.24 22.16
N VAL A 59 8.88 11.66 22.68
CA VAL A 59 8.88 10.28 23.22
C VAL A 59 7.92 10.14 24.41
N ARG A 60 7.74 11.21 25.19
CA ARG A 60 6.84 11.22 26.35
C ARG A 60 5.37 11.06 25.94
N ASP A 61 5.02 11.43 24.71
CA ASP A 61 3.63 11.40 24.22
C ASP A 61 3.13 9.96 24.03
N TYR A 62 4.04 8.99 23.93
CA TYR A 62 3.68 7.56 23.93
C TYR A 62 3.28 7.02 25.32
N LEU A 63 3.75 7.67 26.39
CA LEU A 63 3.51 7.26 27.78
C LEU A 63 2.48 8.14 28.48
N TYR A 64 2.26 9.35 27.98
CA TYR A 64 1.38 10.34 28.58
C TYR A 64 0.53 11.04 27.53
N ALA A 65 -0.79 10.83 27.60
CA ALA A 65 -1.78 11.59 26.85
C ALA A 65 -2.72 12.31 27.84
N PRO A 66 -2.88 13.64 27.75
CA PRO A 66 -3.73 14.41 28.66
C PRO A 66 -5.19 13.91 28.74
N ASP A 67 -5.71 13.38 27.63
CA ASP A 67 -7.11 12.93 27.51
C ASP A 67 -7.32 11.46 27.91
N GLY A 68 -6.28 10.77 28.41
CA GLY A 68 -6.38 9.41 28.95
C GLY A 68 -6.67 8.28 27.93
N ALA A 69 -6.82 8.59 26.64
CA ALA A 69 -7.22 7.63 25.61
C ALA A 69 -6.06 6.85 24.95
N LEU A 70 -4.94 6.62 25.65
CA LEU A 70 -3.77 5.92 25.09
C LEU A 70 -4.13 4.53 24.52
N ALA A 71 -4.90 3.74 25.28
CA ALA A 71 -5.30 2.40 24.84
C ALA A 71 -6.15 2.43 23.56
N ALA A 72 -7.06 3.41 23.44
CA ALA A 72 -7.87 3.60 22.24
C ALA A 72 -7.00 4.04 21.05
N ASN A 73 -6.04 4.94 21.27
CA ASN A 73 -5.12 5.38 20.22
C ASN A 73 -4.26 4.22 19.69
N TYR A 74 -3.74 3.37 20.57
CA TYR A 74 -3.03 2.15 20.15
C TYR A 74 -3.96 1.17 19.45
N GLY A 75 -5.19 1.00 19.95
CA GLY A 75 -6.21 0.16 19.34
C GLY A 75 -6.57 0.60 17.92
N PHE A 76 -6.86 1.89 17.70
CA PHE A 76 -7.15 2.45 16.38
C PHE A 76 -5.94 2.39 15.46
N SER A 77 -4.72 2.63 15.97
CA SER A 77 -3.49 2.50 15.18
C SER A 77 -3.25 1.07 14.74
N ALA A 78 -3.47 0.09 15.63
CA ALA A 78 -3.38 -1.32 15.31
C ALA A 78 -4.45 -1.74 14.29
N LEU A 79 -5.70 -1.31 14.47
CA LEU A 79 -6.79 -1.58 13.55
C LEU A 79 -6.47 -1.03 12.16
N ALA A 80 -6.04 0.24 12.06
CA ALA A 80 -5.64 0.86 10.81
C ALA A 80 -4.51 0.09 10.13
N GLY A 81 -3.50 -0.34 10.90
CA GLY A 81 -2.39 -1.17 10.41
C GLY A 81 -2.85 -2.54 9.90
N VAL A 82 -3.76 -3.21 10.62
CA VAL A 82 -4.32 -4.52 10.22
C VAL A 82 -5.18 -4.38 8.96
N THR A 83 -6.08 -3.39 8.90
CA THR A 83 -6.90 -3.11 7.72
C THR A 83 -6.03 -2.77 6.51
N TRP A 84 -4.97 -2.00 6.72
CA TRP A 84 -3.99 -1.73 5.68
C TRP A 84 -3.27 -3.02 5.25
N TYR A 85 -2.79 -3.85 6.17
CA TYR A 85 -2.12 -5.10 5.81
C TYR A 85 -3.03 -6.08 5.05
N LEU A 86 -4.31 -6.17 5.43
CA LEU A 86 -5.29 -7.02 4.76
C LEU A 86 -5.38 -6.74 3.26
N GLN A 87 -5.13 -5.48 2.82
CA GLN A 87 -5.07 -5.13 1.40
C GLN A 87 -4.08 -6.01 0.62
N PHE A 88 -2.92 -6.33 1.22
CA PHE A 88 -1.86 -7.13 0.60
C PHE A 88 -2.18 -8.61 0.60
N PHE A 89 -2.91 -9.07 1.61
CA PHE A 89 -3.36 -10.46 1.69
C PHE A 89 -4.38 -10.76 0.58
N PHE A 90 -5.35 -9.86 0.38
CA PHE A 90 -6.30 -9.96 -0.74
C PHE A 90 -5.61 -9.77 -2.09
N TYR A 91 -4.62 -8.88 -2.18
CA TYR A 91 -3.80 -8.72 -3.38
C TYR A 91 -3.08 -10.03 -3.75
N GLY A 92 -2.38 -10.67 -2.81
CA GLY A 92 -1.67 -11.93 -3.04
C GLY A 92 -2.60 -13.07 -3.45
N MET A 93 -3.81 -13.13 -2.86
CA MET A 93 -4.83 -14.08 -3.29
C MET A 93 -5.32 -13.79 -4.71
N GLY A 94 -5.55 -12.51 -5.05
CA GLY A 94 -5.98 -12.07 -6.39
C GLY A 94 -4.95 -12.37 -7.47
N THR A 95 -3.67 -12.06 -7.23
CA THR A 95 -2.58 -12.28 -8.20
C THR A 95 -2.47 -13.73 -8.63
N THR A 96 -2.66 -14.68 -7.70
CA THR A 96 -2.57 -16.12 -8.02
C THR A 96 -3.69 -16.63 -8.93
N LYS A 97 -4.77 -15.85 -9.12
CA LYS A 97 -5.86 -16.13 -10.05
C LYS A 97 -5.71 -15.41 -11.40
N MET A 98 -4.75 -14.49 -11.54
CA MET A 98 -4.59 -13.65 -12.74
C MET A 98 -3.66 -14.23 -13.82
N GLY A 99 -2.90 -15.29 -13.52
CA GLY A 99 -2.07 -16.01 -14.51
C GLY A 99 -1.10 -15.10 -15.25
N GLN A 100 -1.21 -15.03 -16.57
CA GLN A 100 -0.34 -14.24 -17.47
C GLN A 100 -0.47 -12.71 -17.32
N TYR A 101 -1.46 -12.21 -16.56
CA TYR A 101 -1.66 -10.78 -16.32
C TYR A 101 -1.10 -10.28 -14.97
N ASP A 102 -0.27 -11.09 -14.28
CA ASP A 102 0.26 -10.82 -12.94
C ASP A 102 0.98 -9.46 -12.83
N PHE A 103 1.63 -9.00 -13.90
CA PHE A 103 2.30 -7.70 -13.92
C PHE A 103 1.33 -6.50 -13.84
N SER A 104 0.12 -6.64 -14.39
CA SER A 104 -0.90 -5.58 -14.37
C SER A 104 -1.59 -5.45 -13.01
N SER A 105 -1.50 -6.48 -12.16
CA SER A 105 -2.16 -6.57 -10.85
C SER A 105 -1.77 -5.42 -9.93
N TRP A 106 -0.47 -5.11 -9.83
CA TRP A 106 0.05 -4.10 -8.92
C TRP A 106 -0.47 -2.70 -9.27
N THR A 107 -0.40 -2.36 -10.55
CA THR A 107 -0.91 -1.08 -11.07
C THR A 107 -2.41 -0.97 -10.91
N LEU A 108 -3.16 -2.05 -11.17
CA LEU A 108 -4.61 -2.08 -10.99
C LEU A 108 -4.98 -1.89 -9.53
N HIS A 109 -4.28 -2.54 -8.60
CA HIS A 109 -4.49 -2.41 -7.16
C HIS A 109 -4.27 -0.98 -6.67
N MET A 110 -3.13 -0.36 -7.05
CA MET A 110 -2.84 1.04 -6.69
C MET A 110 -3.86 2.01 -7.30
N ALA A 111 -4.24 1.84 -8.56
CA ALA A 111 -5.25 2.68 -9.22
C ALA A 111 -6.61 2.58 -8.51
N PHE A 112 -7.03 1.36 -8.16
CA PHE A 112 -8.30 1.12 -7.48
C PHE A 112 -8.33 1.79 -6.10
N ILE A 113 -7.26 1.67 -5.31
CA ILE A 113 -7.13 2.34 -4.00
C ILE A 113 -7.25 3.86 -4.16
N ILE A 114 -6.56 4.45 -5.14
CA ILE A 114 -6.58 5.90 -5.33
C ILE A 114 -7.98 6.39 -5.75
N VAL A 115 -8.65 5.68 -6.66
CA VAL A 115 -10.01 6.03 -7.09
C VAL A 115 -10.99 5.95 -5.91
N PHE A 116 -11.01 4.84 -5.18
CA PHE A 116 -11.91 4.67 -4.02
C PHE A 116 -11.60 5.66 -2.90
N SER A 117 -10.32 5.93 -2.62
CA SER A 117 -9.91 6.93 -1.62
C SER A 117 -10.39 8.33 -1.99
N ASN A 118 -10.27 8.74 -3.27
CA ASN A 118 -10.77 10.04 -3.72
C ASN A 118 -12.30 10.12 -3.70
N LEU A 119 -13.01 9.05 -4.09
CA LEU A 119 -14.47 9.00 -4.01
C LEU A 119 -14.96 9.16 -2.57
N TRP A 120 -14.32 8.47 -1.63
CA TRP A 120 -14.65 8.58 -0.21
C TRP A 120 -14.34 9.97 0.34
N GLY A 121 -13.21 10.58 -0.03
CA GLY A 121 -12.86 11.95 0.37
C GLY A 121 -13.84 13.00 -0.16
N ILE A 122 -14.38 12.81 -1.37
CA ILE A 122 -15.44 13.66 -1.93
C ILE A 122 -16.76 13.43 -1.17
N LEU A 123 -17.12 12.18 -0.87
CA LEU A 123 -18.35 11.82 -0.15
C LEU A 123 -18.35 12.35 1.29
N LEU A 124 -17.23 12.24 2.01
CA LEU A 124 -17.03 12.78 3.35
C LEU A 124 -16.92 14.32 3.38
N ARG A 125 -16.99 14.97 2.21
CA ARG A 125 -16.88 16.44 2.05
C ARG A 125 -15.60 17.03 2.66
N GLU A 126 -14.52 16.25 2.76
CA GLU A 126 -13.25 16.71 3.35
C GLU A 126 -12.64 17.90 2.60
N TRP A 127 -13.04 18.08 1.34
CA TRP A 127 -12.56 19.16 0.45
C TRP A 127 -13.47 20.39 0.44
N PHE A 128 -14.50 20.43 1.29
CA PHE A 128 -15.45 21.54 1.36
C PHE A 128 -14.75 22.79 1.92
N GLY A 129 -14.35 23.70 1.03
CA GLY A 129 -13.58 24.91 1.35
C GLY A 129 -12.20 24.99 0.68
N ALA A 130 -11.74 23.92 0.02
CA ALA A 130 -10.50 23.95 -0.74
C ALA A 130 -10.64 24.79 -2.04
N SER A 131 -9.55 25.44 -2.47
CA SER A 131 -9.56 26.32 -3.64
C SER A 131 -9.94 25.59 -4.94
N ARG A 132 -10.47 26.32 -5.93
CA ARG A 132 -10.74 25.75 -7.27
C ARG A 132 -9.48 25.19 -7.94
N ARG A 133 -8.30 25.77 -7.66
CA ARG A 133 -7.01 25.26 -8.15
C ARG A 133 -6.66 23.91 -7.53
N THR A 134 -6.92 23.72 -6.24
CA THR A 134 -6.71 22.44 -5.54
C THR A 134 -7.58 21.34 -6.15
N HIS A 135 -8.86 21.64 -6.40
CA HIS A 135 -9.77 20.69 -7.07
C HIS A 135 -9.31 20.35 -8.49
N ALA A 136 -8.83 21.34 -9.27
CA ALA A 136 -8.31 21.11 -10.62
C ALA A 136 -7.03 20.25 -10.62
N LEU A 137 -6.12 20.46 -9.66
CA LEU A 137 -4.90 19.64 -9.52
C LEU A 137 -5.22 18.19 -9.15
N ILE A 138 -6.18 17.97 -8.25
CA ILE A 138 -6.64 16.62 -7.89
C ILE A 138 -7.25 15.93 -9.10
N ALA A 139 -8.14 16.62 -9.82
CA ALA A 139 -8.76 16.08 -11.03
C ALA A 139 -7.72 15.76 -12.12
N ALA A 140 -6.74 16.64 -12.33
CA ALA A 140 -5.64 16.40 -13.27
C ALA A 140 -4.77 15.21 -12.84
N GLY A 141 -4.45 15.08 -11.56
CA GLY A 141 -3.70 13.94 -11.02
C GLY A 141 -4.44 12.61 -11.22
N ILE A 142 -5.75 12.58 -10.94
CA ILE A 142 -6.60 11.41 -11.19
C ILE A 142 -6.63 11.08 -12.69
N ALA A 143 -6.79 12.08 -13.57
CA ALA A 143 -6.80 11.88 -15.01
C ALA A 143 -5.47 11.29 -15.53
N VAL A 144 -4.34 11.79 -15.04
CA VAL A 144 -3.00 11.26 -15.37
C VAL A 144 -2.85 9.82 -14.88
N LEU A 145 -3.33 9.50 -13.67
CA LEU A 145 -3.30 8.12 -13.16
C LEU A 145 -4.12 7.17 -14.03
N ILE A 146 -5.35 7.56 -14.40
CA ILE A 146 -6.21 6.77 -15.29
C ILE A 146 -5.52 6.56 -16.65
N ALA A 147 -4.97 7.62 -17.24
CA ALA A 147 -4.24 7.54 -18.51
C ALA A 147 -3.04 6.59 -18.40
N SER A 148 -2.25 6.67 -17.32
CA SER A 148 -1.13 5.75 -17.07
C SER A 148 -1.60 4.30 -16.95
N THR A 149 -2.73 4.03 -16.28
CA THR A 149 -3.29 2.69 -16.18
C THR A 149 -3.72 2.15 -17.54
N LEU A 150 -4.35 2.99 -18.39
CA LEU A 150 -4.74 2.61 -19.75
C LEU A 150 -3.52 2.29 -20.63
N VAL A 151 -2.46 3.11 -20.55
CA VAL A 151 -1.22 2.88 -21.31
C VAL A 151 -0.54 1.57 -20.89
N VAL A 152 -0.42 1.31 -19.59
CA VAL A 152 0.16 0.05 -19.09
C VAL A 152 -0.70 -1.15 -19.48
N GLY A 153 -2.04 -1.04 -19.37
CA GLY A 153 -2.97 -2.08 -19.77
C GLY A 153 -2.90 -2.39 -21.27
N TYR A 154 -2.86 -1.35 -22.11
CA TYR A 154 -2.74 -1.49 -23.57
C TYR A 154 -1.38 -2.06 -23.98
N GLY A 155 -0.28 -1.63 -23.34
CA GLY A 155 1.05 -2.20 -23.57
C GLY A 155 1.11 -3.69 -23.23
N ASN A 156 0.48 -4.11 -22.14
CA ASN A 156 0.40 -5.53 -21.77
C ASN A 156 -0.45 -6.34 -22.75
N TYR A 157 -1.53 -5.77 -23.30
CA TYR A 157 -2.35 -6.43 -24.32
C TYR A 157 -1.55 -6.69 -25.61
N LEU A 158 -0.78 -5.70 -26.07
CA LEU A 158 0.08 -5.83 -27.25
C LEU A 158 1.26 -6.79 -27.03
N GLY A 159 1.78 -6.89 -25.80
CA GLY A 159 2.86 -7.82 -25.47
C GLY A 159 2.42 -9.28 -25.24
N ALA A 160 1.12 -9.51 -25.06
CA ALA A 160 0.51 -10.83 -24.90
C ALA A 160 -0.10 -11.40 -26.20
N SER A 161 -0.05 -10.63 -27.30
CA SER A 161 -0.42 -11.06 -28.65
C SER A 161 0.81 -11.42 -29.48
#